data_AF-A0A3G1DGI2-F1
#
_entry.id   AF-A0A3G1DGI2-F1
#
_cell.length_a   1.000
_cell.length_b   1.000
_cell.length_c   1.000
_cell.angle_alpha   90.00
_cell.angle_beta   90.00
_cell.angle_gamma   90.00
#
_symmetry.space_group_name_H-M   'P 1'
#
loop_
_entity.id
_entity.type
_entity.pdbx_description
1 polymer ?
#
loop_
_entity_poly.entity_id
_entity_poly.type
_entity_poly.pdbx_seq_one_letter_code
_entity_poly.pdbx_strand_id
1 'polypeptide(L)' 'MQKADWQIVQIWPDFVVEVNCNGGGHRRVYHDGRIELID' A
#
# COMPACT_ATOMS: atom_id res chain seq x y z
N MET A 1 -5.97 -5.61 18.22
CA MET A 1 -5.15 -5.54 16.99
C MET A 1 -5.67 -4.35 16.20
N GLN A 2 -4.96 -3.22 16.18
CA GLN A 2 -5.40 -2.07 15.38
C GLN A 2 -5.32 -2.48 13.90
N LYS A 3 -6.40 -2.28 13.14
CA LYS A 3 -6.42 -2.54 11.70
C LYS A 3 -5.37 -1.64 11.05
N ALA A 4 -4.51 -2.21 10.21
CA ALA A 4 -3.52 -1.40 9.49
C ALA A 4 -4.26 -0.34 8.66
N ASP A 5 -3.95 0.93 8.91
CA ASP A 5 -4.51 2.06 8.19
C ASP A 5 -3.59 2.36 7.01
N TRP A 6 -4.01 1.90 5.84
CA TRP A 6 -3.26 2.05 4.59
C TRP A 6 -3.79 3.25 3.83
N GLN A 7 -2.91 4.20 3.52
CA GLN A 7 -3.26 5.42 2.81
C GLN A 7 -2.52 5.49 1.48
N ILE A 8 -3.24 5.82 0.41
CA ILE A 8 -2.65 5.98 -0.93
C ILE A 8 -1.81 7.26 -0.93
N VAL A 9 -0.52 7.13 -1.25
CA VAL A 9 0.42 8.25 -1.32
C VAL A 9 0.87 8.54 -2.75
N GLN A 10 0.75 7.55 -3.66
CA GLN A 10 1.09 7.72 -5.07
C GLN A 10 0.25 6.82 -5.96
N ILE A 11 -0.10 7.31 -7.15
CA ILE A 11 -0.88 6.59 -8.15
C ILE A 11 0.00 6.40 -9.39
N TRP A 12 0.10 5.16 -9.87
CA TRP A 12 0.76 4.77 -11.10
C TRP A 12 -0.26 4.13 -12.06
N PRO A 13 0.05 4.03 -13.36
CA PRO A 13 -0.86 3.38 -14.32
C PRO A 13 -1.26 1.96 -13.91
N ASP A 14 -0.33 1.19 -13.35
CA ASP A 14 -0.53 -0.25 -13.07
C ASP A 14 -0.81 -0.58 -11.60
N PHE A 15 -0.50 0.33 -10.67
CA PHE A 15 -0.65 0.12 -9.23
C PHE A 15 -0.77 1.43 -8.46
N VAL A 16 -1.20 1.36 -7.20
CA VAL A 16 -1.09 2.44 -6.23
C VAL A 16 -0.06 2.09 -5.16
N VAL A 17 0.62 3.10 -4.63
CA VAL A 17 1.49 2.94 -3.46
C VAL A 17 0.70 3.35 -2.22
N GLU A 18 0.67 2.47 -1.24
CA GLU A 18 0.05 2.72 0.05
C GLU A 18 1.08 2.65 1.18
N VAL A 19 0.88 3.49 2.19
CA VAL A 19 1.70 3.53 3.42
C VAL A 19 0.87 3.11 4.61
N ASN A 20 1.43 2.27 5.49
CA ASN A 20 0.84 1.92 6.77
C ASN A 20 1.15 3.01 7.80
N CYS A 21 0.15 3.82 8.14
CA CYS A 21 0.27 4.92 9.08
C CYS A 21 0.60 4.46 10.52
N ASN A 22 0.37 3.18 10.83
CA ASN A 22 0.56 2.64 12.19
C ASN A 22 1.89 1.88 12.36
N GLY A 23 2.65 1.66 11.28
CA GLY A 23 3.83 0.78 11.32
C GLY A 23 4.93 1.09 10.32
N GLY A 24 4.78 2.12 9.47
CA GLY A 24 5.86 2.62 8.60
C GLY A 24 6.18 1.75 7.38
N GLY A 25 5.32 0.77 7.04
CA GLY A 25 5.50 -0.09 5.86
C GLY A 25 4.92 0.50 4.58
N HIS A 26 5.48 0.13 3.44
CA HIS A 26 4.98 0.50 2.11
C HIS A 26 4.50 -0.74 1.36
N ARG A 27 3.47 -0.58 0.52
CA ARG A 27 3.03 -1.64 -0.39
C ARG A 27 2.56 -1.08 -1.73
N ARG A 28 2.69 -1.88 -2.77
CA ARG A 28 2.04 -1.68 -4.07
C ARG A 28 0.77 -2.50 -4.12
N VAL A 29 -0.33 -1.89 -4.55
CA VAL A 29 -1.60 -2.57 -4.81
C VAL A 29 -1.91 -2.43 -6.29
N TYR A 30 -1.89 -3.55 -7.00
CA TYR A 30 -2.16 -3.64 -8.43
C TYR A 30 -3.67 -3.71 -8.69
N HIS A 31 -4.10 -3.33 -9.89
CA HIS A 31 -5.53 -3.37 -10.29
C HIS A 31 -6.14 -4.78 -10.29
N ASP A 32 -5.30 -5.81 -10.40
CA ASP A 32 -5.70 -7.22 -10.32
C ASP A 32 -5.84 -7.72 -8.87
N GLY A 33 -5.61 -6.85 -7.88
CA GLY A 33 -5.66 -7.18 -6.45
C GLY A 33 -4.37 -7.76 -5.89
N ARG A 34 -3.30 -7.91 -6.69
CA ARG A 34 -1.99 -8.32 -6.20
C ARG A 34 -1.41 -7.24 -5.28
N ILE A 35 -0.76 -7.68 -4.21
CA ILE A 35 -0.10 -6.81 -3.24
C ILE A 35 1.37 -7.20 -3.15
N GLU A 36 2.26 -6.23 -3.32
CA GLU A 36 3.70 -6.38 -3.14
C GLU A 36 4.17 -5.47 -2.00
N LEU A 37 4.85 -6.03 -0.99
CA LEU A 37 5.48 -5.24 0.06
C LEU A 37 6.77 -4.62 -0.48
N ILE A 38 6.98 -3.33 -0.17
CA ILE A 38 8.22 -2.61 -0.49
C ILE A 38 8.97 -2.44 0.84
N ASP A 39 10.16 -3.01 0.94
CA ASP A 39 11.10 -2.83 2.07
C ASP A 39 11.77 -1.45 2.00
#